data_AF-A0A4S3FP31-F1
#
_entry.id   AF-A0A4S3FP31-F1
#
_cell.length_a   1.000
_cell.length_b   1.000
_cell.length_c   1.000
_cell.angle_alpha   90.00
_cell.angle_beta   90.00
_cell.angle_gamma   90.00
#
_symmetry.space_group_name_H-M   'P 1'
#
loop_
_entity.id
_entity.type
_entity.pdbx_description
1 polymer ?
#
loop_
_entity_poly.entity_id
_entity_poly.type
_entity_poly.pdbx_seq_one_letter_code
_entity_poly.pdbx_strand_id
1 'polypeptide(L)'
;MAAGTEAGARSRRRHRSLRALVLATAALMLLYWGAFGWMVYRAPMPYEAIDLDHDGSVSFDEAEYVSSFGMRTIYRQGEKCVEYYAEKDGHALKLVCPK
;
A
#
# COMPACT_ATOMS: atom_id res chain seq x y z
N MET A 1 -21.11 -34.27 -39.65
CA MET A 1 -21.80 -33.23 -38.85
C MET A 1 -21.21 -33.01 -37.44
N ALA A 2 -19.99 -33.49 -37.12
CA ALA A 2 -19.40 -33.34 -35.77
C ALA A 2 -18.50 -32.09 -35.56
N ALA A 3 -18.11 -31.37 -36.62
CA ALA A 3 -17.16 -30.26 -36.52
C ALA A 3 -17.74 -28.97 -35.86
N GLY A 4 -19.06 -28.78 -35.90
CA GLY A 4 -19.71 -27.58 -35.37
C GLY A 4 -19.81 -27.54 -33.84
N THR A 5 -19.90 -28.69 -33.18
CA THR A 5 -20.05 -28.79 -31.71
C THR A 5 -18.74 -28.59 -30.97
N GLU A 6 -17.61 -29.06 -31.53
CA GLU A 6 -16.29 -28.89 -30.94
C GLU A 6 -15.78 -27.44 -31.02
N ALA A 7 -16.03 -26.75 -32.14
CA ALA A 7 -15.67 -25.35 -32.30
C ALA A 7 -16.43 -24.44 -31.31
N GLY A 8 -17.73 -24.70 -31.10
CA GLY A 8 -18.56 -23.98 -30.14
C GLY A 8 -18.14 -24.22 -28.68
N ALA A 9 -17.79 -25.45 -28.31
CA ALA A 9 -17.30 -25.79 -26.98
C ALA A 9 -15.92 -25.14 -26.68
N ARG A 10 -15.02 -25.12 -27.68
CA ARG A 10 -13.69 -24.50 -27.58
C ARG A 10 -13.79 -22.98 -27.45
N SER A 11 -14.69 -22.35 -28.19
CA SER A 11 -15.00 -20.91 -28.08
C SER A 11 -15.55 -20.56 -26.68
N ARG A 12 -16.58 -21.27 -26.18
CA ARG A 12 -17.14 -21.01 -24.84
C ARG A 12 -16.13 -21.21 -23.72
N ARG A 13 -15.26 -22.23 -23.82
CA ARG A 13 -14.20 -22.49 -22.83
C ARG A 13 -13.16 -21.35 -22.84
N ARG A 14 -12.78 -20.85 -24.02
CA ARG A 14 -11.85 -19.71 -24.19
C ARG A 14 -12.43 -18.40 -23.64
N HIS A 15 -13.71 -18.13 -23.84
CA HIS A 15 -14.37 -16.96 -23.26
C HIS A 15 -14.49 -17.03 -21.73
N ARG A 16 -14.75 -18.22 -21.17
CA ARG A 16 -14.78 -18.42 -19.70
C ARG A 16 -13.39 -18.25 -19.08
N SER A 17 -12.33 -18.77 -19.71
CA SER A 17 -10.95 -18.61 -19.22
C SER A 17 -10.46 -17.16 -19.32
N LEU A 18 -10.81 -16.44 -20.39
CA LEU A 18 -10.49 -15.01 -20.53
C LEU A 18 -11.21 -14.16 -19.47
N ARG A 19 -12.50 -14.43 -19.22
CA ARG A 19 -13.24 -13.75 -18.14
C ARG A 19 -12.63 -14.02 -16.77
N ALA A 20 -12.28 -15.28 -16.48
CA ALA A 20 -11.64 -15.64 -15.22
C ALA A 20 -10.30 -14.93 -15.04
N LEU A 21 -9.47 -14.86 -16.09
CA LEU A 21 -8.21 -14.14 -16.07
C LEU A 21 -8.42 -12.65 -15.78
N VAL A 22 -9.33 -11.99 -16.51
CA VAL A 22 -9.64 -10.57 -16.32
C VAL A 22 -10.11 -10.29 -14.89
N LEU A 23 -11.02 -11.10 -14.36
CA LEU A 23 -11.51 -10.95 -12.99
C LEU A 23 -10.40 -11.17 -11.96
N ALA A 24 -9.52 -12.16 -12.16
CA ALA A 24 -8.39 -12.40 -11.28
C ALA A 24 -7.42 -11.21 -11.30
N THR A 25 -7.08 -10.68 -12.48
CA THR A 25 -6.21 -9.50 -12.60
C THR A 25 -6.83 -8.27 -11.96
N ALA A 26 -8.13 -8.02 -12.17
CA ALA A 26 -8.84 -6.91 -11.53
C ALA A 26 -8.86 -7.05 -10.00
N ALA A 27 -9.08 -8.25 -9.48
CA ALA A 27 -9.05 -8.51 -8.05
C ALA A 27 -7.65 -8.25 -7.46
N LEU A 28 -6.58 -8.68 -8.13
CA LEU A 28 -5.21 -8.40 -7.70
C LEU A 28 -4.87 -6.90 -7.69
N MET A 29 -5.32 -6.15 -8.70
CA MET A 29 -5.15 -4.70 -8.74
C MET A 29 -5.87 -4.01 -7.57
N LEU A 30 -7.11 -4.42 -7.28
CA LEU A 30 -7.87 -3.89 -6.14
C LEU A 30 -7.20 -4.20 -4.81
N LEU A 31 -6.67 -5.41 -4.65
CA LEU A 31 -5.92 -5.79 -3.44
C LEU A 31 -4.63 -4.97 -3.29
N TYR A 32 -3.88 -4.76 -4.39
CA TYR A 32 -2.68 -3.94 -4.39
C TYR A 32 -2.97 -2.50 -3.96
N TRP A 33 -3.94 -1.84 -4.60
CA TRP A 33 -4.33 -0.46 -4.26
C TRP A 33 -4.95 -0.35 -2.88
N GLY A 34 -5.69 -1.37 -2.44
CA GLY A 34 -6.23 -1.44 -1.07
C GLY A 34 -5.13 -1.51 -0.02
N ALA A 35 -4.11 -2.35 -0.24
CA ALA A 35 -2.94 -2.43 0.66
C ALA A 35 -2.15 -1.12 0.65
N PHE A 36 -1.91 -0.54 -0.52
CA PHE A 36 -1.24 0.76 -0.68
C PHE A 36 -1.96 1.88 0.07
N GLY A 37 -3.28 2.03 -0.17
CA GLY A 37 -4.10 3.03 0.51
C GLY A 37 -4.15 2.82 2.03
N TRP A 38 -4.17 1.58 2.50
CA TRP A 38 -4.10 1.27 3.92
C TRP A 38 -2.77 1.70 4.57
N MET A 39 -1.64 1.47 3.91
CA MET A 39 -0.33 1.90 4.40
C MET A 39 -0.23 3.42 4.51
N VAL A 40 -0.64 4.14 3.45
CA VAL A 40 -0.70 5.60 3.43
C VAL A 40 -1.63 6.14 4.52
N TYR A 41 -2.81 5.53 4.71
CA TYR A 41 -3.76 5.95 5.73
C TYR A 41 -3.23 5.80 7.16
N ARG A 42 -2.44 4.76 7.43
CA ARG A 42 -1.88 4.49 8.77
C ARG A 42 -0.70 5.40 9.10
N ALA A 43 0.01 5.93 8.10
CA ALA A 43 1.22 6.71 8.30
C ALA A 43 1.02 7.86 9.31
N PRO A 44 1.97 8.13 10.21
CA PRO A 44 1.81 9.16 11.24
C PRO A 44 1.92 10.60 10.69
N MET A 45 2.10 10.77 9.39
CA MET A 45 2.50 11.99 8.70
C MET A 45 1.62 12.26 7.46
N PRO A 46 1.49 13.51 6.99
CA PRO A 46 0.68 13.84 5.83
C PRO A 46 1.30 13.27 4.53
N TYR A 47 0.48 13.10 3.49
CA TYR A 47 0.88 12.43 2.24
C TYR A 47 2.12 13.08 1.61
N GLU A 48 2.19 14.41 1.63
CA GLU A 48 3.30 15.20 1.08
C GLU A 48 4.62 14.98 1.81
N ALA A 49 4.58 14.47 3.04
CA ALA A 49 5.77 14.14 3.81
C ALA A 49 6.18 12.67 3.64
N ILE A 50 5.28 11.81 3.14
CA ILE A 50 5.59 10.39 2.85
C ILE A 50 6.45 10.27 1.59
N ASP A 51 6.34 11.21 0.66
CA ASP A 51 7.25 11.36 -0.48
C ASP A 51 8.63 11.80 0.05
N LEU A 52 9.49 10.82 0.34
CA LEU A 52 10.78 10.97 1.02
C LEU A 52 11.88 11.39 0.05
N ASP A 53 11.81 10.94 -1.19
CA ASP A 53 12.77 11.33 -2.24
C ASP A 53 12.35 12.60 -3.02
N HIS A 54 11.14 13.10 -2.77
CA HIS A 54 10.57 14.31 -3.34
C HIS A 54 10.41 14.24 -4.86
N ASP A 55 10.06 13.06 -5.39
CA ASP A 55 9.80 12.86 -6.81
C ASP A 55 8.38 13.27 -7.25
N GLY A 56 7.53 13.66 -6.30
CA GLY A 56 6.15 14.10 -6.52
C GLY A 56 5.12 12.97 -6.44
N SER A 57 5.53 11.76 -6.08
CA SER A 57 4.66 10.62 -5.87
C SER A 57 5.09 9.81 -4.64
N VAL A 58 4.15 9.09 -4.04
CA VAL A 58 4.49 8.14 -2.97
C VAL A 58 4.63 6.75 -3.58
N SER A 59 5.83 6.20 -3.50
CA SER A 59 6.10 4.81 -3.87
C SER A 59 5.59 3.83 -2.81
N PHE A 60 5.46 2.56 -3.20
CA PHE A 60 5.04 1.50 -2.27
C PHE A 60 6.06 1.33 -1.13
N ASP A 61 7.35 1.44 -1.42
CA ASP A 61 8.42 1.26 -0.43
C ASP A 61 8.44 2.40 0.60
N GLU A 62 8.15 3.63 0.18
CA GLU A 62 8.00 4.76 1.09
C GLU A 62 6.75 4.60 1.96
N ALA A 63 5.62 4.23 1.37
CA ALA A 63 4.40 3.95 2.11
C ALA A 63 4.60 2.82 3.14
N GLU A 64 5.29 1.74 2.76
CA GLU A 64 5.65 0.66 3.67
C GLU A 64 6.54 1.19 4.81
N TYR A 65 7.60 1.92 4.47
CA TYR A 65 8.56 2.46 5.41
C TYR A 65 7.91 3.31 6.50
N VAL A 66 7.05 4.26 6.14
CA VAL A 66 6.40 5.15 7.10
C VAL A 66 5.22 4.49 7.82
N SER A 67 4.62 3.45 7.23
CA SER A 67 3.48 2.74 7.82
C SER A 67 3.91 1.72 8.87
N SER A 68 5.16 1.25 8.85
CA SER A 68 5.75 0.44 9.92
C SER A 68 6.49 1.36 10.89
N PHE A 69 5.74 1.88 11.86
CA PHE A 69 6.28 2.83 12.83
C PHE A 69 6.12 2.34 14.26
N GLY A 70 7.13 2.62 15.07
CA GLY A 70 7.08 2.52 16.52
C GLY A 70 6.83 3.88 17.16
N MET A 71 6.55 3.87 18.45
CA MET A 71 6.42 5.08 19.26
C MET A 71 7.38 5.00 20.44
N ARG A 72 8.16 6.05 20.67
CA ARG A 72 8.99 6.19 21.87
C ARG A 72 8.75 7.52 22.54
N THR A 73 8.81 7.50 23.87
CA THR A 73 8.78 8.74 24.66
C THR A 73 10.17 9.37 24.64
N ILE A 74 10.23 10.66 24.30
CA ILE A 74 11.46 11.46 24.43
C ILE A 74 11.17 12.70 25.29
N TYR A 75 12.19 13.21 25.98
CA TYR A 75 12.09 14.47 26.71
C TYR A 75 12.75 15.57 25.89
N ARG A 76 11.97 16.57 25.48
CA ARG A 76 12.47 17.75 24.75
C ARG A 76 12.13 18.99 25.57
N GLN A 77 13.14 19.79 25.91
CA GLN A 77 12.97 21.03 26.70
C GLN A 77 12.25 20.82 28.05
N GLY A 78 12.43 19.65 28.68
CA GLY A 78 11.76 19.29 29.94
C GLY A 78 10.35 18.74 29.78
N GLU A 79 9.81 18.72 28.55
CA GLU A 79 8.49 18.17 28.25
C GLU A 79 8.55 16.76 27.67
N LYS A 80 7.56 15.95 28.01
CA LYS A 80 7.42 14.57 27.55
C LYS A 80 6.73 14.56 26.17
N CYS A 81 7.49 14.31 25.12
CA CYS A 81 6.98 14.18 23.74
C CYS A 81 6.92 12.72 23.30
N VAL A 82 6.06 12.43 22.31
CA VAL A 82 5.99 11.13 21.61
C VAL A 82 6.65 11.27 20.25
N GLU A 83 7.70 10.50 20.02
CA GLU A 83 8.36 10.38 18.74
C GLU A 83 7.90 9.10 18.02
N TYR A 84 7.37 9.28 16.82
CA TYR A 84 7.11 8.22 15.86
C TYR A 84 8.39 7.98 15.08
N TYR A 85 8.85 6.74 15.01
CA TYR A 85 10.05 6.36 14.29
C TYR A 85 9.79 5.19 13.36
N ALA A 86 10.50 5.11 12.23
CA ALA A 86 10.43 3.99 11.32
C ALA A 86 11.02 2.75 11.98
N GLU A 87 10.29 1.65 12.03
CA GLU A 87 10.78 0.41 12.67
C GLU A 87 11.97 -0.20 11.92
N LYS A 88 12.09 0.09 10.63
CA LYS A 88 13.14 -0.45 9.76
C LYS A 88 14.54 -0.04 10.19
N ASP A 89 14.74 1.21 10.63
CA ASP A 89 16.07 1.77 10.95
C ASP A 89 16.10 2.69 12.18
N GLY A 90 14.95 3.02 12.76
CA GLY A 90 14.83 3.87 13.94
C GLY A 90 14.84 5.37 13.67
N HIS A 91 14.82 5.80 12.40
CA HIS A 91 14.76 7.21 12.04
C HIS A 91 13.44 7.86 12.48
N ALA A 92 13.53 9.10 12.95
CA ALA A 92 12.36 9.86 13.41
C ALA A 92 11.49 10.28 12.21
N LEU A 93 10.21 9.92 12.26
CA LEU A 93 9.19 10.28 11.27
C LEU A 93 8.44 11.54 11.69
N LYS A 94 8.01 11.58 12.96
CA LYS A 94 7.21 12.70 13.49
C LYS A 94 7.40 12.83 14.99
N LEU A 95 7.44 14.07 15.48
CA LEU A 95 7.44 14.38 16.90
C LEU A 95 6.17 15.10 17.30
N VAL A 96 5.52 14.63 18.36
CA VAL A 96 4.33 15.25 18.96
C VAL A 96 4.63 15.60 20.40
N CYS A 97 4.73 16.89 20.70
CA CYS A 97 4.87 17.40 22.05
C CYS A 97 3.51 17.93 22.56
N PRO A 98 3.24 17.85 23.88
CA PRO A 98 2.16 18.62 24.48
C PRO A 98 2.35 20.11 24.15
N LYS A 99 1.25 20.83 23.94
CA LYS A 99 1.27 22.27 23.65
C LYS A 99 1.36 23.07 24.94
#